data_AF-A0A9E8SPA9-F1
#
_entry.id   AF-A0A9E8SPA9-F1
#
_cell.length_a   1.000
_cell.length_b   1.000
_cell.length_c   1.000
_cell.angle_alpha   90.00
_cell.angle_beta   90.00
_cell.angle_gamma   90.00
#
_symmetry.space_group_name_H-M   'P 1'
#
loop_
_entity.id
_entity.type
_entity.pdbx_description
1 polymer ?
#
loop_
_entity_poly.entity_id
_entity_poly.type
_entity_poly.pdbx_seq_one_letter_code
_entity_poly.pdbx_strand_id
1 'polypeptide(L)'
;MEENSVSQHCELLLIGGSAGSLEVLFKLLPQLRPALPFPVILVLHRRNSAESSLSELLSTKSTAVTGEVEDKDVIAPGHLYLAPADYHLLIEKDHSFSLDDSEKINFSRPSIDVTFESAAEVYGPGIVALLLSGANEDGTHGLLTIKEAGGRTIAQDPESAQMPFMPHYAMTHHAVDHVFAPQQMVHFINNLA
;
A
#
# COMPACT_ATOMS: atom_id res chain seq x y z
N MET A 1 0.72 27.05 25.16
CA MET A 1 -0.09 26.68 23.99
C MET A 1 0.58 25.45 23.45
N GLU A 2 -0.01 24.28 23.72
CA GLU A 2 0.55 22.99 23.35
C GLU A 2 0.68 22.91 21.83
N GLU A 3 1.92 22.86 21.35
CA GLU A 3 2.19 22.41 19.99
C GLU A 3 1.77 20.93 19.95
N ASN A 4 0.60 20.67 19.36
CA ASN A 4 0.15 19.33 19.00
C ASN A 4 1.20 18.71 18.10
N SER A 5 2.14 17.95 18.68
CA SER A 5 3.02 17.05 17.95
C SER A 5 2.15 15.93 17.41
N VAL A 6 1.59 16.12 16.22
CA VAL A 6 1.00 15.03 15.44
C VAL A 6 2.11 14.00 15.30
N SER A 7 1.98 12.87 15.99
CA SER A 7 2.97 11.81 15.99
C SER A 7 3.24 11.40 14.55
N GLN A 8 4.48 11.56 14.08
CA GLN A 8 4.88 11.11 12.74
C GLN A 8 5.00 9.58 12.63
N HIS A 9 4.71 8.87 13.72
CA HIS A 9 4.87 7.43 13.87
C HIS A 9 4.06 6.65 12.82
N CYS A 10 4.73 5.74 12.14
CA CYS A 10 4.17 4.80 11.18
C CYS A 10 4.57 3.40 11.63
N GLU A 11 3.59 2.54 11.85
CA GLU A 11 3.77 1.12 12.17
C GLU A 11 3.63 0.24 10.93
N LEU A 12 2.87 0.70 9.93
CA LEU A 12 2.68 -0.02 8.67
C LEU A 12 2.44 0.95 7.51
N LEU A 13 3.18 0.78 6.41
CA LEU A 13 2.91 1.44 5.14
C LEU A 13 2.23 0.47 4.15
N LEU A 14 1.02 0.79 3.74
CA LEU A 14 0.30 0.10 2.68
C LEU A 14 0.41 0.87 1.38
N ILE A 15 0.69 0.17 0.26
CA ILE A 15 0.70 0.77 -1.08
C ILE A 15 -0.18 -0.06 -2.00
N GLY A 16 -1.30 0.52 -2.45
CA GLY A 16 -2.24 -0.08 -3.39
C GLY A 16 -2.04 0.47 -4.80
N GLY A 17 -2.16 -0.35 -5.83
CA GLY A 17 -2.09 0.15 -7.20
C GLY A 17 -2.45 -0.86 -8.29
N SER A 18 -2.59 -0.36 -9.52
CA SER A 18 -2.97 -1.17 -10.67
C SER A 18 -2.19 -0.72 -11.92
N ALA A 19 -2.85 -0.56 -13.06
CA ALA A 19 -2.23 -0.09 -14.30
C ALA A 19 -1.47 1.24 -14.08
N GLY A 20 -0.18 1.24 -14.39
CA GLY A 20 0.74 2.37 -14.22
C GLY A 20 1.43 2.48 -12.86
N SER A 21 1.02 1.71 -11.85
CA SER A 21 1.61 1.78 -10.50
C SER A 21 3.07 1.28 -10.45
N LEU A 22 3.44 0.29 -11.26
CA LEU A 22 4.80 -0.25 -11.29
C LEU A 22 5.85 0.80 -11.70
N GLU A 23 5.52 1.67 -12.65
CA GLU A 23 6.43 2.74 -13.06
C GLU A 23 6.70 3.70 -11.89
N VAL A 24 5.68 3.99 -11.09
CA VAL A 24 5.78 4.84 -9.90
C VAL A 24 6.63 4.13 -8.83
N LEU A 25 6.35 2.86 -8.55
CA LEU A 25 7.11 2.05 -7.59
C LEU A 25 8.59 1.96 -7.96
N PHE A 26 8.93 1.73 -9.23
CA PHE A 26 10.32 1.67 -9.69
C PHE A 26 11.06 3.01 -9.59
N LYS A 27 10.34 4.14 -9.57
CA LYS A 27 10.92 5.45 -9.28
C LYS A 27 11.03 5.70 -7.77
N LEU A 28 10.05 5.25 -7.00
CA LEU A 28 9.92 5.51 -5.57
C LEU A 28 10.89 4.66 -4.74
N LEU A 29 10.90 3.33 -4.93
CA LEU A 29 11.63 2.39 -4.09
C LEU A 29 13.15 2.67 -4.01
N PRO A 30 13.86 3.01 -5.11
CA PRO A 30 15.30 3.28 -5.03
C PRO A 30 15.68 4.53 -4.24
N GLN A 31 14.69 5.41 -3.97
CA GLN A 31 14.90 6.68 -3.24
C GLN A 31 14.46 6.59 -1.78
N LEU A 32 13.91 5.45 -1.34
CA LEU A 32 13.57 5.24 0.06
C LEU A 32 14.84 5.03 0.88
N ARG A 33 14.81 5.48 2.14
CA ARG A 33 15.91 5.23 3.08
C ARG A 33 16.09 3.73 3.27
N PRO A 34 17.34 3.26 3.35
CA PRO A 34 17.61 1.89 3.78
C PRO A 34 17.03 1.63 5.17
N ALA A 35 16.55 0.40 5.39
CA ALA A 35 16.03 -0.07 6.67
C ALA A 35 14.95 0.84 7.28
N LEU A 36 13.82 0.99 6.58
CA LEU A 36 12.63 1.63 7.16
C LEU A 36 12.24 0.91 8.46
N PRO A 37 11.88 1.64 9.53
CA PRO A 37 11.56 1.03 10.83
C PRO A 37 10.18 0.37 10.89
N PHE A 38 9.49 0.29 9.75
CA PHE A 38 8.18 -0.32 9.59
C PHE A 38 8.15 -1.22 8.34
N PRO A 39 7.26 -2.22 8.29
CA PRO A 39 6.94 -2.98 7.09
C PRO A 39 6.28 -2.12 6.00
N VAL A 40 6.52 -2.49 4.75
CA VAL A 40 5.80 -1.97 3.58
C VAL A 40 5.07 -3.13 2.90
N ILE A 41 3.78 -3.00 2.64
CA ILE A 41 2.98 -4.02 1.92
C ILE A 41 2.49 -3.43 0.60
N LEU A 42 2.77 -4.12 -0.49
CA LEU A 42 2.33 -3.80 -1.84
C LEU A 42 1.15 -4.68 -2.24
N VAL A 43 0.02 -4.05 -2.56
CA VAL A 43 -1.18 -4.73 -3.07
C VAL A 43 -1.42 -4.25 -4.50
N LEU A 44 -1.08 -5.11 -5.47
CA LEU A 44 -1.08 -4.76 -6.88
C LEU A 44 -2.05 -5.63 -7.66
N HIS A 45 -2.91 -5.02 -8.48
CA HIS A 45 -3.67 -5.76 -9.48
C HIS A 45 -2.71 -6.35 -10.52
N ARG A 46 -2.51 -7.67 -10.46
CA ARG A 46 -1.65 -8.41 -11.37
C ARG A 46 -2.30 -9.72 -11.78
N ARG A 47 -1.93 -10.20 -12.96
CA ARG A 47 -2.24 -11.58 -13.35
C ARG A 47 -1.17 -12.50 -12.78
N ASN A 48 -1.54 -13.72 -12.49
CA ASN A 48 -0.61 -14.79 -12.22
C ASN A 48 0.10 -15.16 -13.53
N SER A 49 1.35 -14.74 -13.70
CA SER A 49 2.16 -15.04 -14.89
C SER A 49 3.43 -15.76 -14.48
N ALA A 50 3.70 -16.90 -15.12
CA ALA A 50 4.83 -17.76 -14.81
C ALA A 50 6.21 -17.19 -15.20
N GLU A 51 6.29 -16.08 -15.94
CA GLU A 51 7.49 -15.70 -16.69
C GLU A 51 8.40 -14.64 -16.05
N SER A 52 8.03 -14.02 -14.93
CA SER A 52 8.99 -13.26 -14.09
C SER A 52 8.37 -13.00 -12.73
N SER A 53 9.10 -13.31 -11.65
CA SER A 53 8.61 -13.01 -10.32
C SER A 53 8.73 -11.50 -10.08
N LEU A 54 7.59 -10.81 -10.03
CA LEU A 54 7.55 -9.37 -9.76
C LEU A 54 8.32 -9.01 -8.48
N SER A 55 8.35 -9.90 -7.49
CA SER A 55 9.14 -9.74 -6.27
C SER A 55 10.64 -9.68 -6.53
N GLU A 56 11.17 -10.42 -7.51
CA GLU A 56 12.58 -10.32 -7.93
C GLU A 56 12.86 -8.96 -8.58
N LEU A 57 11.97 -8.46 -9.44
CA LEU A 57 12.13 -7.14 -10.04
C LEU A 57 12.13 -6.04 -8.96
N LEU A 58 11.20 -6.13 -8.00
CA LEU A 58 11.12 -5.20 -6.88
C LEU A 58 12.35 -5.27 -5.98
N SER A 59 12.90 -6.47 -5.74
CA SER A 59 14.11 -6.64 -4.94
C SER A 59 15.33 -5.98 -5.58
N THR A 60 15.40 -5.89 -6.91
CA THR A 60 16.48 -5.11 -7.58
C THR A 60 16.34 -3.59 -7.40
N LYS A 61 15.19 -3.10 -6.94
CA LYS A 61 14.87 -1.68 -6.79
C LYS A 61 14.79 -1.22 -5.33
N SER A 62 14.84 -2.15 -4.38
CA SER A 62 14.66 -1.87 -2.95
C SER A 62 15.84 -2.39 -2.16
N THR A 63 16.20 -1.70 -1.09
CA THR A 63 17.15 -2.21 -0.09
C THR A 63 16.48 -3.05 1.00
N ALA A 64 15.14 -3.06 1.05
CA ALA A 64 14.37 -3.85 2.00
C ALA A 64 14.35 -5.33 1.59
N VAL A 65 14.23 -6.22 2.57
CA VAL A 65 14.01 -7.65 2.31
C VAL A 65 12.67 -7.78 1.60
N THR A 66 12.70 -8.22 0.33
CA THR A 66 11.53 -8.19 -0.56
C THR A 66 11.07 -9.62 -0.87
N GLY A 67 9.78 -9.89 -0.72
CA GLY A 67 9.21 -11.21 -0.97
C GLY A 67 7.72 -11.16 -1.28
N GLU A 68 7.24 -12.16 -2.02
CA GLU A 68 5.81 -12.45 -2.09
C GLU A 68 5.40 -13.14 -0.78
N VAL A 69 4.23 -12.79 -0.25
CA VAL A 69 3.77 -13.28 1.06
C VAL A 69 3.33 -14.74 1.00
N GLU A 70 3.70 -15.52 2.00
CA GLU A 70 3.13 -16.83 2.30
C GLU A 70 2.09 -16.76 3.45
N ASP A 71 1.17 -17.72 3.49
CA ASP A 71 0.18 -17.80 4.57
C ASP A 71 0.89 -17.96 5.93
N LYS A 72 0.45 -17.17 6.92
CA LYS A 72 1.02 -17.09 8.28
C LYS A 72 2.42 -16.51 8.40
N ASP A 73 2.96 -15.90 7.35
CA ASP A 73 4.16 -15.08 7.47
C ASP A 73 3.94 -13.96 8.51
N VAL A 74 4.93 -13.77 9.38
CA VAL A 74 4.92 -12.70 10.39
C VAL A 74 5.36 -11.40 9.76
N ILE A 75 4.60 -10.34 10.00
CA ILE A 75 4.88 -9.00 9.48
C ILE A 75 6.03 -8.39 10.30
N ALA A 76 7.15 -8.10 9.64
CA ALA A 76 8.36 -7.60 10.29
C ALA A 76 8.83 -6.25 9.71
N PRO A 77 9.34 -5.32 10.54
CA PRO A 77 9.98 -4.09 10.09
C PRO A 77 11.10 -4.31 9.06
N GLY A 78 11.32 -3.33 8.20
CA GLY A 78 12.40 -3.40 7.19
C GLY A 78 12.13 -4.37 6.03
N HIS A 79 10.93 -4.92 5.93
CA HIS A 79 10.50 -5.80 4.85
C HIS A 79 9.57 -5.07 3.87
N LEU A 80 9.64 -5.50 2.60
CA LEU A 80 8.75 -5.12 1.52
C LEU A 80 7.99 -6.37 1.06
N TYR A 81 6.74 -6.48 1.47
CA TYR A 81 5.87 -7.59 1.15
C TYR A 81 5.07 -7.30 -0.12
N LEU A 82 4.93 -8.30 -0.98
CA LEU A 82 4.09 -8.26 -2.16
C LEU A 82 2.93 -9.23 -1.97
N ALA A 83 1.70 -8.73 -2.06
CA ALA A 83 0.52 -9.59 -2.06
C ALA A 83 0.58 -10.60 -3.23
N PRO A 84 0.33 -11.89 -2.97
CA PRO A 84 0.32 -12.91 -4.01
C PRO A 84 -0.82 -12.67 -4.99
N ALA A 85 -0.63 -13.09 -6.24
CA ALA A 85 -1.70 -13.09 -7.22
C ALA A 85 -2.77 -14.15 -6.84
N ASP A 86 -4.02 -13.91 -7.23
CA ASP A 86 -5.13 -14.86 -7.04
C ASP A 86 -5.51 -15.17 -5.57
N TYR A 87 -5.01 -14.42 -4.58
CA TYR A 87 -5.51 -14.43 -3.20
C TYR A 87 -5.76 -13.01 -2.71
N HIS A 88 -6.77 -12.83 -1.86
CA HIS A 88 -6.87 -11.65 -1.01
C HIS A 88 -5.85 -11.80 0.12
N LEU A 89 -5.09 -10.74 0.38
CA LEU A 89 -4.16 -10.68 1.50
C LEU A 89 -4.85 -10.00 2.67
N LEU A 90 -4.99 -10.68 3.80
CA LEU A 90 -5.49 -10.10 5.03
C LEU A 90 -4.40 -10.00 6.08
N ILE A 91 -4.61 -9.08 7.03
CA ILE A 91 -3.75 -8.89 8.19
C ILE A 91 -4.50 -9.38 9.43
N GLU A 92 -3.89 -10.29 10.16
CA GLU A 92 -4.43 -10.87 11.38
C GLU A 92 -4.00 -10.09 12.63
N LYS A 93 -4.75 -10.23 13.73
CA LYS A 93 -4.50 -9.55 15.01
C LYS A 93 -3.18 -9.94 15.68
N ASP A 94 -2.61 -11.07 15.31
CA ASP A 94 -1.29 -11.50 15.76
C ASP A 94 -0.15 -10.97 14.87
N HIS A 95 -0.45 -10.01 13.99
CA HIS A 95 0.46 -9.41 13.02
C HIS A 95 1.06 -10.45 12.06
N SER A 96 0.27 -11.46 11.70
CA SER A 96 0.57 -12.38 10.59
C SER A 96 -0.31 -12.11 9.38
N PHE A 97 0.08 -12.67 8.24
CA PHE A 97 -0.73 -12.67 7.04
C PHE A 97 -1.69 -13.87 6.99
N SER A 98 -2.84 -13.67 6.37
CA SER A 98 -3.67 -14.77 5.89
C SER A 98 -4.05 -14.58 4.42
N LEU A 99 -4.15 -15.69 3.70
CA LEU A 99 -4.54 -15.71 2.30
C LEU A 99 -5.95 -16.26 2.14
N ASP A 100 -6.80 -15.49 1.48
CA ASP A 100 -8.19 -15.86 1.23
C ASP A 100 -8.45 -16.02 -0.28
N ASP A 101 -9.09 -17.12 -0.65
CA ASP A 101 -9.41 -17.48 -2.03
C ASP A 101 -10.88 -17.24 -2.39
N SER A 102 -11.60 -16.45 -1.57
CA SER A 102 -12.98 -16.05 -1.83
C SER A 102 -13.16 -15.24 -3.11
N GLU A 103 -14.42 -15.00 -3.49
CA GLU A 103 -14.79 -14.36 -4.75
C GLU A 103 -14.12 -13.00 -4.95
N LYS A 104 -13.82 -12.68 -6.22
CA LYS A 104 -13.15 -11.42 -6.57
C LYS A 104 -13.99 -10.21 -6.15
N ILE A 105 -13.36 -9.26 -5.45
CA ILE A 105 -13.92 -7.94 -5.14
C ILE A 105 -13.46 -6.95 -6.22
N ASN A 106 -14.38 -6.15 -6.76
CA ASN A 106 -14.07 -5.19 -7.83
C ASN A 106 -13.37 -5.81 -9.06
N PHE A 107 -13.68 -7.09 -9.34
CA PHE A 107 -13.05 -7.93 -10.37
C PHE A 107 -11.56 -8.24 -10.15
N SER A 108 -11.03 -7.95 -8.97
CA SER A 108 -9.63 -8.10 -8.57
C SER A 108 -9.45 -9.11 -7.44
N ARG A 109 -8.33 -9.85 -7.51
CA ARG A 109 -7.80 -10.67 -6.42
C ARG A 109 -6.28 -10.76 -6.61
N PRO A 110 -5.47 -10.06 -5.81
CA PRO A 110 -5.84 -9.34 -4.59
C PRO A 110 -6.67 -8.09 -4.85
N SER A 111 -7.57 -7.76 -3.91
CA SER A 111 -8.27 -6.47 -3.84
C SER A 111 -7.56 -5.58 -2.82
N ILE A 112 -7.43 -4.30 -3.18
CA ILE A 112 -6.78 -3.30 -2.33
C ILE A 112 -7.65 -2.99 -1.11
N ASP A 113 -8.96 -2.84 -1.32
CA ASP A 113 -9.95 -2.59 -0.26
C ASP A 113 -9.86 -3.64 0.86
N VAL A 114 -9.87 -4.93 0.51
CA VAL A 114 -9.83 -6.04 1.49
C VAL A 114 -8.58 -5.98 2.39
N THR A 115 -7.41 -5.75 1.80
CA THR A 115 -6.17 -5.63 2.58
C THR A 115 -6.17 -4.37 3.45
N PHE A 116 -6.65 -3.26 2.91
CA PHE A 116 -6.68 -1.98 3.63
C PHE A 116 -7.66 -2.01 4.82
N GLU A 117 -8.83 -2.63 4.64
CA GLU A 117 -9.82 -2.83 5.70
C GLU A 117 -9.29 -3.72 6.83
N SER A 118 -8.75 -4.90 6.51
CA SER A 118 -8.20 -5.80 7.53
C SER A 118 -7.02 -5.16 8.28
N ALA A 119 -6.18 -4.39 7.58
CA ALA A 119 -5.10 -3.65 8.21
C ALA A 119 -5.62 -2.58 9.19
N ALA A 120 -6.67 -1.84 8.81
CA ALA A 120 -7.29 -0.80 9.61
C ALA A 120 -7.76 -1.32 10.98
N GLU A 121 -8.32 -2.54 11.02
CA GLU A 121 -8.75 -3.18 12.26
C GLU A 121 -7.58 -3.51 13.21
N VAL A 122 -6.39 -3.75 12.68
CA VAL A 122 -5.21 -4.21 13.44
C VAL A 122 -4.33 -3.05 13.87
N TYR A 123 -4.01 -2.13 12.96
CA TYR A 123 -3.01 -1.07 13.18
C TYR A 123 -3.61 0.31 13.45
N GLY A 124 -4.88 0.54 13.11
CA GLY A 124 -5.58 1.81 13.36
C GLY A 124 -4.76 3.07 13.00
N PRO A 125 -4.47 3.99 13.95
CA PRO A 125 -3.70 5.20 13.69
C PRO A 125 -2.25 4.99 13.25
N GLY A 126 -1.70 3.79 13.42
CA GLY A 126 -0.34 3.43 13.01
C GLY A 126 -0.17 3.28 11.49
N ILE A 127 -1.27 3.32 10.72
CA ILE A 127 -1.26 3.10 9.27
C ILE A 127 -0.98 4.37 8.50
N VAL A 128 -0.15 4.23 7.48
CA VAL A 128 -0.13 5.12 6.32
C VAL A 128 -0.50 4.30 5.09
N ALA A 129 -1.47 4.77 4.31
CA ALA A 129 -1.88 4.13 3.07
C ALA A 129 -1.70 5.06 1.86
N LEU A 130 -1.09 4.53 0.81
CA LEU A 130 -0.82 5.21 -0.45
C LEU A 130 -1.53 4.49 -1.60
N LEU A 131 -2.48 5.17 -2.25
CA LEU A 131 -3.17 4.65 -3.43
C LEU A 131 -2.57 5.26 -4.70
N LEU A 132 -2.06 4.40 -5.57
CA LEU A 132 -1.38 4.76 -6.82
C LEU A 132 -2.31 4.70 -8.03
N SER A 133 -1.75 5.00 -9.20
CA SER A 133 -2.35 4.85 -10.53
C SER A 133 -3.13 3.54 -10.70
N GLY A 134 -4.33 3.64 -11.28
CA GLY A 134 -5.23 2.53 -11.53
C GLY A 134 -6.50 2.93 -12.30
N ALA A 135 -7.20 1.92 -12.83
CA ALA A 135 -8.30 2.09 -13.79
C ALA A 135 -9.70 1.76 -13.22
N ASN A 136 -9.81 1.49 -11.92
CA ASN A 136 -11.07 1.20 -11.21
C ASN A 136 -11.07 1.87 -9.83
N GLU A 137 -12.12 1.66 -9.05
CA GLU A 137 -12.35 2.30 -7.75
C GLU A 137 -11.74 1.57 -6.54
N ASP A 138 -11.16 0.38 -6.74
CA ASP A 138 -10.59 -0.46 -5.67
C ASP A 138 -9.51 0.29 -4.89
N GLY A 139 -9.57 0.18 -3.56
CA GLY A 139 -8.75 0.90 -2.59
C GLY A 139 -9.44 2.14 -2.02
N THR A 140 -10.51 2.65 -2.64
CA THR A 140 -11.23 3.82 -2.12
C THR A 140 -11.97 3.51 -0.82
N HIS A 141 -12.61 2.34 -0.73
CA HIS A 141 -13.34 1.97 0.48
C HIS A 141 -12.36 1.66 1.61
N GLY A 142 -11.30 0.93 1.31
CA GLY A 142 -10.23 0.64 2.26
C GLY A 142 -9.53 1.91 2.78
N LEU A 143 -9.30 2.91 1.92
CA LEU A 143 -8.79 4.20 2.38
C LEU A 143 -9.77 4.90 3.35
N LEU A 144 -11.08 4.89 3.07
CA LEU A 144 -12.07 5.43 4.01
C LEU A 144 -12.01 4.71 5.37
N THR A 145 -11.95 3.39 5.36
CA THR A 145 -11.84 2.58 6.58
C THR A 145 -10.57 2.91 7.37
N ILE A 146 -9.43 3.06 6.70
CA ILE A 146 -8.17 3.47 7.33
C ILE A 146 -8.30 4.87 7.95
N LYS A 147 -8.91 5.80 7.22
CA LYS A 147 -9.14 7.17 7.70
C LYS A 147 -10.05 7.21 8.93
N GLU A 148 -11.13 6.42 8.92
CA GLU A 148 -12.05 6.28 10.05
C GLU A 148 -11.37 5.64 11.27
N ALA A 149 -10.42 4.73 11.05
CA ALA A 149 -9.58 4.15 12.09
C ALA A 149 -8.47 5.09 12.59
N GLY A 150 -8.37 6.30 12.04
CA GLY A 150 -7.39 7.34 12.43
C GLY A 150 -6.04 7.24 11.73
N GLY A 151 -5.89 6.35 10.74
CA GLY A 151 -4.72 6.27 9.88
C GLY A 151 -4.63 7.42 8.88
N ARG A 152 -3.49 7.55 8.21
CA ARG A 152 -3.23 8.60 7.21
C ARG A 152 -3.39 8.07 5.79
N THR A 153 -4.13 8.80 4.97
CA THR A 153 -4.47 8.38 3.61
C THR A 153 -3.89 9.31 2.56
N ILE A 154 -3.27 8.73 1.55
CA ILE A 154 -2.52 9.44 0.52
C ILE A 154 -2.92 8.89 -0.84
N ALA A 155 -3.14 9.77 -1.82
CA ALA A 155 -3.27 9.38 -3.21
C ALA A 155 -2.13 9.94 -4.04
N GLN A 156 -1.77 9.20 -5.09
CA GLN A 156 -0.98 9.74 -6.18
C GLN A 156 -1.69 10.92 -6.82
N ASP A 157 -0.96 12.01 -7.08
CA ASP A 157 -1.45 13.11 -7.89
C ASP A 157 -1.95 12.59 -9.25
N PRO A 158 -3.26 12.73 -9.57
CA PRO A 158 -3.82 12.26 -10.82
C PRO A 158 -3.11 12.81 -12.06
N GLU A 159 -2.52 14.01 -12.01
CA GLU A 159 -1.75 14.56 -13.13
C GLU A 159 -0.45 13.79 -13.41
N SER A 160 0.08 13.10 -12.39
CA SER A 160 1.27 12.25 -12.50
C SER A 160 0.95 10.78 -12.78
N ALA A 161 -0.33 10.39 -12.72
CA ALA A 161 -0.77 9.01 -12.85
C ALA A 161 -1.01 8.65 -14.32
N GLN A 162 -0.46 7.50 -14.75
CA GLN A 162 -0.73 6.99 -16.10
C GLN A 162 -2.21 6.63 -16.27
N MET A 163 -2.82 6.06 -15.23
CA MET A 163 -4.25 5.80 -15.12
C MET A 163 -4.78 6.57 -13.90
N PRO A 164 -5.37 7.75 -14.10
CA PRO A 164 -5.74 8.65 -13.01
C PRO A 164 -7.06 8.29 -12.31
N PHE A 165 -7.83 7.33 -12.84
CA PHE A 165 -9.19 7.05 -12.36
C PHE A 165 -9.19 6.69 -10.87
N MET A 166 -8.39 5.71 -10.45
CA MET A 166 -8.33 5.22 -9.07
C MET A 166 -7.99 6.33 -8.05
N PRO A 167 -6.88 7.08 -8.18
CA PRO A 167 -6.58 8.16 -7.24
C PRO A 167 -7.60 9.30 -7.31
N HIS A 168 -8.12 9.64 -8.51
CA HIS A 168 -9.14 10.67 -8.66
C HIS A 168 -10.46 10.28 -7.96
N TYR A 169 -10.88 9.02 -8.11
CA TYR A 169 -12.09 8.49 -7.49
C TYR A 169 -11.99 8.58 -5.96
N ALA A 170 -10.88 8.14 -5.38
CA ALA A 170 -10.63 8.25 -3.94
C ALA A 170 -10.68 9.70 -3.43
N MET A 171 -10.12 10.65 -4.19
CA MET A 171 -10.18 12.08 -3.85
C MET A 171 -11.62 12.62 -3.84
N THR A 172 -12.41 12.29 -4.87
CA THR A 172 -13.81 12.76 -4.97
C THR A 172 -14.72 12.19 -3.89
N HIS A 173 -14.33 11.05 -3.30
CA HIS A 173 -15.04 10.40 -2.19
C HIS A 173 -14.47 10.76 -0.80
N HIS A 174 -13.61 11.78 -0.72
CA HIS A 174 -13.01 12.27 0.54
C HIS A 174 -12.18 11.22 1.31
N ALA A 175 -11.73 10.17 0.62
CA ALA A 175 -10.94 9.08 1.17
C ALA A 175 -9.46 9.43 1.37
N VAL A 176 -9.04 10.66 1.05
CA VAL A 176 -7.62 11.06 0.95
C VAL A 176 -7.36 12.30 1.79
N ASP A 177 -6.29 12.28 2.59
CA ASP A 177 -5.81 13.43 3.37
C ASP A 177 -4.78 14.25 2.61
N HIS A 178 -3.93 13.57 1.82
CA HIS A 178 -2.87 14.21 1.05
C HIS A 178 -2.77 13.67 -0.38
N VAL A 179 -2.50 14.57 -1.31
CA VAL A 179 -2.23 14.24 -2.71
C VAL A 179 -0.78 14.58 -3.00
N PHE A 180 -0.01 13.61 -3.48
CA PHE A 180 1.42 13.77 -3.69
C PHE A 180 1.84 13.36 -5.10
N ALA A 181 2.70 14.16 -5.71
CA ALA A 181 3.54 13.73 -6.82
C ALA A 181 4.61 12.74 -6.33
N PRO A 182 5.20 11.90 -7.20
CA PRO A 182 6.13 10.85 -6.79
C PRO A 182 7.30 11.33 -5.89
N GLN A 183 7.87 12.50 -6.16
CA GLN A 183 8.96 13.06 -5.35
C GLN A 183 8.50 13.47 -3.94
N GLN A 184 7.27 13.96 -3.81
CA GLN A 184 6.68 14.29 -2.51
C GLN A 184 6.41 13.02 -1.71
N MET A 185 5.98 11.93 -2.35
CA MET A 185 5.80 10.63 -1.69
C MET A 185 7.12 10.13 -1.10
N VAL A 186 8.22 10.20 -1.86
CA VAL A 186 9.55 9.80 -1.39
C VAL A 186 9.95 10.60 -0.16
N HIS A 187 9.82 11.93 -0.22
CA HIS A 187 10.14 12.78 0.92
C HIS A 187 9.27 12.45 2.12
N PHE A 188 7.97 12.27 1.92
CA PHE A 188 7.03 11.95 2.98
C PHE A 188 7.36 10.61 3.65
N ILE A 189 7.51 9.52 2.88
CA ILE A 189 7.81 8.18 3.40
C ILE A 189 9.14 8.18 4.18
N ASN A 190 10.14 8.91 3.68
CA ASN A 190 11.42 9.05 4.37
C ASN A 190 11.36 9.88 5.66
N ASN A 191 10.24 10.51 6.01
CA ASN A 191 10.04 11.21 7.28
C ASN A 191 9.01 10.51 8.19
N LEU A 192 8.57 9.29 7.85
CA LEU A 192 7.63 8.51 8.68
C LEU A 192 8.29 7.77 9.87
N ALA A 193 9.60 7.91 10.06
CA ALA A 193 10.35 7.24 11.13
C ALA A 193 10.44 8.11 12.39
#